data_AF-A0A9P9NUM8-F1
#
_entry.id   AF-A0A9P9NUM8-F1
#
_cell.length_a   1.000
_cell.length_b   1.000
_cell.length_c   1.000
_cell.angle_alpha   90.00
_cell.angle_beta   90.00
_cell.angle_gamma   90.00
#
_symmetry.space_group_name_H-M   'P 1'
#
loop_
_entity.id
_entity.type
_entity.pdbx_description
1 polymer ?
#
loop_
_entity_poly.entity_id
_entity_poly.type
_entity_poly.pdbx_seq_one_letter_code
_entity_poly.pdbx_strand_id
1 'polypeptide(L)'
;MGMGDYSPGSVWFYAPNKVAPIIFIVLFFISGVIHAWQTIKHKSWRTTILLPWAALLMIAGFAVRLAGAYNTDNLAYVVASAVLIMSGPPVYALINYFILSRILYYIPYLAPLHPGRVATTFIGLDGVCEILIGNGAWRMANSSMTVAQRKLGSNMVTASLCLQAALFGAFGLLAAQFHRRANRAGVLKKDFKIVLWVMYVSAIIVTIRCIYRLVEYIEGWESPIYQNEVYFWIFEAIIMFINTALLNIWHPGKRLPKSNSVFLDRDGVTERRGPGWADDRPWIVTVFDPFDVWGLLRGDDKKKQFWDMSDEELERARLDKKKNKRSVLAGFLDPFHLWGERGYIGKHLGKNKELSKQGAGTAIPHVQTDEVKHNGPEAKDVV
;
A
#
# COMPACT_ATOMS: atom_id res chain seq x y z
N MET A 1 20.48 20.82 -29.09
CA MET A 1 20.73 22.26 -28.86
C MET A 1 19.71 22.75 -27.84
N GLY A 2 20.14 23.35 -26.74
CA GLY A 2 19.23 23.96 -25.77
C GLY A 2 18.73 25.32 -26.28
N MET A 3 17.50 25.70 -25.92
CA MET A 3 16.97 27.03 -26.22
C MET A 3 17.05 27.92 -24.98
N GLY A 4 18.13 28.71 -24.91
CA GLY A 4 18.38 29.68 -23.86
C GLY A 4 19.78 29.53 -23.28
N ASP A 5 20.58 30.59 -23.39
CA ASP A 5 21.92 30.65 -22.80
C ASP A 5 21.85 30.69 -21.26
N TYR A 6 22.85 30.11 -20.60
CA TYR A 6 22.94 30.11 -19.14
C TYR A 6 23.10 31.54 -18.61
N SER A 7 22.17 31.98 -17.76
CA SER A 7 22.23 33.29 -17.12
C SER A 7 23.11 33.25 -15.85
N PRO A 8 24.19 34.05 -15.76
CA PRO A 8 25.01 34.12 -14.55
C PRO A 8 24.18 34.48 -13.32
N GLY A 9 24.31 33.70 -12.24
CA GLY A 9 23.50 33.83 -11.02
C GLY A 9 22.21 33.00 -11.02
N SER A 10 21.89 32.27 -12.10
CA SER A 10 20.82 31.27 -12.12
C SER A 10 21.14 30.10 -11.18
N VAL A 11 20.17 29.72 -10.36
CA VAL A 11 20.17 28.48 -9.55
C VAL A 11 19.91 27.24 -10.43
N TRP A 12 19.30 27.42 -11.61
CA TRP A 12 19.15 26.38 -12.62
C TRP A 12 20.45 26.18 -13.41
N PHE A 13 20.84 24.93 -13.63
CA PHE A 13 21.98 24.50 -14.45
C PHE A 13 21.76 24.70 -15.97
N TYR A 14 20.55 25.10 -16.36
CA TYR A 14 20.09 25.35 -17.72
C TYR A 14 19.11 26.53 -17.72
N ALA A 15 18.87 27.16 -18.87
CA ALA A 15 17.76 28.11 -19.00
C ALA A 15 16.41 27.34 -18.91
N PRO A 16 15.56 27.60 -17.90
CA PRO A 16 14.34 26.81 -17.69
C PRO A 16 13.24 27.17 -18.70
N ASN A 17 12.57 26.17 -19.26
CA ASN A 17 11.54 26.40 -20.27
C ASN A 17 10.26 26.99 -19.64
N LYS A 18 9.81 28.14 -20.16
CA LYS A 18 8.61 28.87 -19.69
C LYS A 18 7.29 28.38 -20.30
N VAL A 19 7.33 27.66 -21.44
CA VAL A 19 6.14 27.23 -22.19
C VAL A 19 5.71 25.82 -21.78
N ALA A 20 6.66 24.89 -21.63
CA ALA A 20 6.38 23.51 -21.26
C ALA A 20 5.60 23.37 -19.92
N PRO A 21 5.90 24.10 -18.82
CA PRO A 21 5.12 24.04 -17.60
C PRO A 21 3.64 24.40 -17.83
N ILE A 22 3.36 25.41 -18.66
CA ILE A 22 2.00 25.86 -18.97
C ILE A 22 1.20 24.74 -19.67
N ILE A 23 1.83 24.06 -20.64
CA ILE A 23 1.22 22.92 -21.34
C ILE A 23 0.88 21.81 -20.34
N PHE A 24 1.80 21.43 -19.45
CA PHE A 24 1.53 20.39 -18.45
C PHE A 24 0.48 20.83 -17.40
N ILE A 25 0.46 22.09 -16.97
CA ILE A 25 -0.60 22.62 -16.10
C ILE A 25 -1.98 22.41 -16.73
N VAL A 26 -2.16 22.79 -18.01
CA VAL A 26 -3.44 22.63 -18.72
C VAL A 26 -3.80 21.15 -18.88
N LEU A 27 -2.84 20.31 -19.28
CA LEU A 27 -3.04 18.86 -19.46
C LEU A 27 -3.43 18.17 -18.15
N PHE A 28 -2.72 18.43 -17.04
CA PHE A 28 -3.06 17.85 -15.73
C PHE A 28 -4.35 18.45 -15.16
N PHE A 29 -4.69 19.72 -15.44
CA PHE A 29 -5.97 20.33 -15.03
C PHE A 29 -7.16 19.65 -15.71
N ILE A 30 -7.16 19.53 -17.04
CA ILE A 30 -8.20 18.82 -17.79
C ILE A 30 -8.32 17.37 -17.29
N SER A 31 -7.18 16.69 -17.13
CA SER A 31 -7.11 15.31 -16.64
C SER A 31 -7.69 15.17 -15.22
N GLY A 32 -7.38 16.09 -14.31
CA GLY A 32 -7.87 16.12 -12.93
C GLY A 32 -9.38 16.40 -12.82
N VAL A 33 -9.91 17.30 -13.65
CA VAL A 33 -11.36 17.58 -13.73
C VAL A 33 -12.13 16.34 -14.21
N ILE A 34 -11.62 15.63 -15.23
CA ILE A 34 -12.23 14.37 -15.69
C ILE A 34 -12.18 13.32 -14.57
N HIS A 35 -11.04 13.15 -13.89
CA HIS A 35 -10.90 12.22 -12.76
C HIS A 35 -11.86 12.54 -11.59
N ALA A 36 -12.12 13.82 -11.30
CA ALA A 36 -13.06 14.24 -10.27
C ALA A 36 -14.50 13.88 -10.66
N TRP A 37 -14.91 14.19 -11.89
CA TRP A 37 -16.21 13.81 -12.43
C TRP A 37 -16.41 12.30 -12.48
N GLN A 38 -15.40 11.53 -12.91
CA GLN A 38 -15.44 10.06 -12.92
C GLN A 38 -15.58 9.49 -11.50
N THR A 39 -14.81 10.00 -10.54
CA THR A 39 -14.87 9.59 -9.12
C THR A 39 -16.28 9.76 -8.53
N ILE A 40 -16.92 10.90 -8.81
CA ILE A 40 -18.30 11.20 -8.39
C ILE A 40 -19.29 10.29 -9.12
N LYS A 41 -19.23 10.23 -10.46
CA LYS A 41 -20.15 9.46 -11.32
C LYS A 41 -20.16 7.97 -11.00
N HIS A 42 -18.99 7.38 -10.76
CA HIS A 42 -18.84 5.97 -10.42
C HIS A 42 -19.08 5.68 -8.93
N LYS A 43 -19.18 6.72 -8.08
CA LYS A 43 -19.26 6.64 -6.61
C LYS A 43 -18.08 5.86 -6.00
N SER A 44 -16.90 5.98 -6.62
CA SER A 44 -15.67 5.22 -6.31
C SER A 44 -14.70 5.95 -5.37
N TRP A 45 -15.20 6.94 -4.63
CA TRP A 45 -14.43 7.87 -3.77
C TRP A 45 -13.27 7.22 -3.01
N ARG A 46 -13.53 6.14 -2.26
CA ARG A 46 -12.54 5.41 -1.43
C ARG A 46 -11.35 4.78 -2.19
N THR A 47 -11.35 4.80 -3.52
CA THR A 47 -10.29 4.23 -4.36
C THR A 47 -9.75 5.24 -5.38
N THR A 48 -10.51 6.30 -5.70
CA THR A 48 -10.22 7.18 -6.86
C THR A 48 -10.11 8.67 -6.51
N ILE A 49 -10.44 9.08 -5.27
CA ILE A 49 -10.26 10.49 -4.81
C ILE A 49 -8.82 10.99 -4.89
N LEU A 50 -7.85 10.08 -4.92
CA LEU A 50 -6.44 10.39 -5.04
C LEU A 50 -6.01 10.77 -6.46
N LEU A 51 -6.81 10.46 -7.49
CA LEU A 51 -6.49 10.83 -8.88
C LEU A 51 -6.61 12.36 -9.09
N PRO A 52 -7.70 13.04 -8.64
CA PRO A 52 -7.71 14.50 -8.55
C PRO A 52 -6.59 15.08 -7.67
N TRP A 53 -6.27 14.45 -6.54
CA TRP A 53 -5.20 14.93 -5.65
C TRP A 53 -3.82 14.88 -6.32
N ALA A 54 -3.49 13.77 -6.99
CA ALA A 54 -2.25 13.63 -7.74
C ALA A 54 -2.16 14.63 -8.91
N ALA A 55 -3.29 14.92 -9.58
CA ALA A 55 -3.34 15.98 -10.59
C ALA A 55 -3.09 17.37 -9.97
N LEU A 56 -3.68 17.69 -8.82
CA LEU A 56 -3.46 18.95 -8.11
C LEU A 56 -1.99 19.13 -7.67
N LEU A 57 -1.34 18.08 -7.18
CA LEU A 57 0.11 18.13 -6.85
C LEU A 57 0.97 18.43 -8.09
N MET A 58 0.71 17.78 -9.22
CA MET A 58 1.45 18.05 -10.46
C MET A 58 1.18 19.47 -10.99
N ILE A 59 -0.07 19.96 -10.93
CA ILE A 59 -0.44 21.34 -11.32
C ILE A 59 0.30 22.35 -10.44
N ALA A 60 0.27 22.19 -9.11
CA ALA A 60 0.96 23.07 -8.18
C ALA A 60 2.48 23.03 -8.40
N GLY A 61 3.05 21.84 -8.59
CA GLY A 61 4.48 21.67 -8.89
C GLY A 61 4.92 22.36 -10.18
N PHE A 62 4.17 22.21 -11.28
CA PHE A 62 4.48 22.93 -12.53
C PHE A 62 4.20 24.43 -12.45
N ALA A 63 3.23 24.89 -11.66
CA ALA A 63 2.98 26.31 -11.43
C ALA A 63 4.13 26.97 -10.63
N VAL A 64 4.65 26.29 -9.60
CA VAL A 64 5.84 26.74 -8.87
C VAL A 64 7.09 26.65 -9.74
N ARG A 65 7.21 25.63 -10.61
CA ARG A 65 8.29 25.53 -11.60
C ARG A 65 8.25 26.72 -12.58
N LEU A 66 7.06 27.09 -13.04
CA LEU A 66 6.86 28.24 -13.92
C LEU A 66 7.29 29.55 -13.25
N ALA A 67 6.91 29.77 -11.98
CA ALA A 67 7.39 30.91 -11.20
C ALA A 67 8.92 30.92 -11.08
N GLY A 68 9.53 29.77 -10.76
CA GLY A 68 11.00 29.61 -10.74
C GLY A 68 11.68 29.78 -12.10
N ALA A 69 10.95 29.69 -13.21
CA ALA A 69 11.46 29.97 -14.55
C ALA A 69 11.45 31.48 -14.91
N TYR A 70 10.69 32.30 -14.17
CA TYR A 70 10.79 33.77 -14.23
C TYR A 70 11.75 34.32 -13.16
N ASN A 71 11.79 33.70 -11.98
CA ASN A 71 12.65 34.05 -10.85
C ASN A 71 13.77 33.00 -10.68
N THR A 72 14.74 33.01 -11.59
CA THR A 72 15.82 32.01 -11.70
C THR A 72 16.87 32.08 -10.58
N ASP A 73 16.85 33.16 -9.81
CA ASP A 73 17.65 33.44 -8.61
C ASP A 73 17.14 32.71 -7.36
N ASN A 74 15.85 32.35 -7.33
CA ASN A 74 15.19 31.90 -6.11
C ASN A 74 15.16 30.37 -5.96
N LEU A 75 16.13 29.84 -5.21
CA LEU A 75 16.25 28.43 -4.83
C LEU A 75 14.97 27.85 -4.20
N ALA A 76 14.16 28.64 -3.49
CA ALA A 76 12.95 28.14 -2.85
C ALA A 76 11.89 27.67 -3.87
N TYR A 77 11.78 28.33 -5.03
CA TYR A 77 10.90 27.86 -6.11
C TYR A 77 11.43 26.57 -6.76
N VAL A 78 12.75 26.44 -6.93
CA VAL A 78 13.37 25.21 -7.45
C VAL A 78 13.06 24.04 -6.52
N VAL A 79 13.34 24.17 -5.23
CA VAL A 79 13.11 23.13 -4.22
C VAL A 79 11.61 22.82 -4.06
N ALA A 80 10.75 23.83 -3.95
CA ALA A 80 9.31 23.60 -3.78
C ALA A 80 8.67 22.96 -5.03
N SER A 81 9.10 23.33 -6.24
CA SER A 81 8.62 22.67 -7.46
C SER A 81 9.09 21.21 -7.54
N ALA A 82 10.35 20.93 -7.20
CA ALA A 82 10.88 19.57 -7.17
C ALA A 82 10.10 18.69 -6.18
N VAL A 83 9.90 19.14 -4.94
CA VAL A 83 9.15 18.39 -3.91
C VAL A 83 7.71 18.11 -4.36
N LEU A 84 6.97 19.12 -4.84
CA LEU A 84 5.59 18.95 -5.28
C LEU A 84 5.44 17.97 -6.46
N ILE A 85 6.39 18.00 -7.41
CA ILE A 85 6.41 17.07 -8.55
C ILE A 85 6.83 15.67 -8.11
N MET A 86 7.77 15.54 -7.17
CA MET A 86 8.22 14.25 -6.59
C MET A 86 7.15 13.57 -5.73
N SER A 87 6.27 14.31 -5.05
CA SER A 87 5.13 13.72 -4.33
C SER A 87 4.01 13.17 -5.24
N GLY A 88 4.08 13.39 -6.55
CA GLY A 88 3.09 12.88 -7.51
C GLY A 88 3.06 11.34 -7.64
N PRO A 89 4.16 10.67 -8.04
CA PRO A 89 4.20 9.22 -8.25
C PRO A 89 3.82 8.35 -7.03
N PRO A 90 4.21 8.68 -5.78
CA PRO A 90 3.73 7.98 -4.59
C PRO A 90 2.19 7.95 -4.49
N VAL A 91 1.50 9.01 -4.92
CA VAL A 91 0.03 9.01 -4.95
C VAL A 91 -0.51 8.08 -6.06
N TYR A 92 0.16 7.98 -7.21
CA TYR A 92 -0.19 7.00 -8.25
C TYR A 92 0.13 5.55 -7.83
N ALA A 93 1.20 5.34 -7.06
CA ALA A 93 1.52 4.07 -6.41
C ALA A 93 0.42 3.64 -5.43
N LEU A 94 0.07 4.53 -4.51
CA LEU A 94 -1.05 4.42 -3.57
C LEU A 94 -2.38 4.07 -4.26
N ILE A 95 -2.67 4.66 -5.43
CA ILE A 95 -3.82 4.29 -6.26
C ILE A 95 -3.71 2.85 -6.77
N ASN A 96 -2.55 2.42 -7.31
CA ASN A 96 -2.32 1.04 -7.74
C ASN A 96 -2.45 0.04 -6.58
N TYR A 97 -1.97 0.39 -5.39
CA TYR A 97 -2.12 -0.42 -4.18
C TYR A 97 -3.61 -0.61 -3.83
N PHE A 98 -4.41 0.46 -3.87
CA PHE A 98 -5.86 0.34 -3.66
C PHE A 98 -6.57 -0.42 -4.78
N ILE A 99 -6.15 -0.30 -6.05
CA ILE A 99 -6.70 -1.10 -7.16
C ILE A 99 -6.46 -2.59 -6.90
N LEU A 100 -5.22 -3.00 -6.56
CA LEU A 100 -4.92 -4.40 -6.25
C LEU A 100 -5.74 -4.88 -5.04
N SER A 101 -5.76 -4.14 -3.94
CA SER A 101 -6.61 -4.47 -2.79
C SER A 101 -8.10 -4.56 -3.17
N ARG A 102 -8.62 -3.73 -4.09
CA ARG A 102 -10.00 -3.85 -4.56
C ARG A 102 -10.27 -5.09 -5.40
N ILE A 103 -9.26 -5.63 -6.09
CA ILE A 103 -9.33 -6.91 -6.81
C ILE A 103 -9.24 -8.09 -5.82
N LEU A 104 -8.33 -8.04 -4.85
CA LEU A 104 -8.18 -9.07 -3.81
C LEU A 104 -9.42 -9.15 -2.89
N TYR A 105 -10.10 -8.03 -2.63
CA TYR A 105 -11.44 -8.00 -1.99
C TYR A 105 -12.47 -8.86 -2.71
N TYR A 106 -12.37 -8.94 -4.04
CA TYR A 106 -13.37 -9.50 -4.93
C TYR A 106 -13.09 -10.97 -5.28
N ILE A 107 -11.83 -11.41 -5.31
CA ILE A 107 -11.45 -12.82 -5.50
C ILE A 107 -10.62 -13.30 -4.30
N PRO A 108 -11.22 -13.41 -3.09
CA PRO A 108 -10.48 -13.55 -1.85
C PRO A 108 -9.77 -14.91 -1.71
N TYR A 109 -10.40 -15.99 -2.18
CA TYR A 109 -9.91 -17.37 -2.14
C TYR A 109 -8.64 -17.63 -2.96
N LEU A 110 -8.22 -16.69 -3.82
CA LEU A 110 -6.96 -16.75 -4.59
C LEU A 110 -5.92 -15.73 -4.13
N ALA A 111 -6.28 -14.81 -3.22
CA ALA A 111 -5.42 -13.73 -2.78
C ALA A 111 -4.12 -14.26 -2.13
N PRO A 112 -2.93 -13.74 -2.49
CA PRO A 112 -1.69 -14.11 -1.81
C PRO A 112 -1.61 -13.60 -0.37
N LEU A 113 -2.20 -12.43 -0.10
CA LEU A 113 -2.28 -11.79 1.23
C LEU A 113 -3.64 -11.11 1.40
N HIS A 114 -4.04 -10.84 2.65
CA HIS A 114 -5.26 -10.13 2.99
C HIS A 114 -5.33 -8.73 2.30
N PRO A 115 -6.45 -8.36 1.64
CA PRO A 115 -6.55 -7.15 0.82
C PRO A 115 -6.19 -5.86 1.58
N GLY A 116 -6.65 -5.75 2.83
CA GLY A 116 -6.35 -4.60 3.69
C GLY A 116 -4.87 -4.53 4.09
N ARG A 117 -4.19 -5.69 4.23
CA ARG A 117 -2.77 -5.73 4.59
C ARG A 117 -1.89 -5.30 3.43
N VAL A 118 -2.21 -5.71 2.21
CA VAL A 118 -1.53 -5.23 0.99
C VAL A 118 -1.53 -3.70 0.95
N ALA A 119 -2.69 -3.07 1.17
CA ALA A 119 -2.77 -1.62 1.26
C ALA A 119 -1.91 -1.07 2.42
N THR A 120 -2.17 -1.44 3.68
CA THR A 120 -1.47 -0.82 4.83
C THR A 120 0.04 -1.02 4.80
N THR A 121 0.53 -2.14 4.26
CA THR A 121 1.97 -2.45 4.20
C THR A 121 2.69 -1.59 3.18
N PHE A 122 2.23 -1.60 1.92
CA PHE A 122 2.88 -0.82 0.87
C PHE A 122 2.73 0.69 1.13
N ILE A 123 1.58 1.15 1.66
CA ILE A 123 1.38 2.55 2.03
C ILE A 123 2.27 2.97 3.21
N GLY A 124 2.45 2.10 4.21
CA GLY A 124 3.32 2.39 5.35
C GLY A 124 4.80 2.47 4.95
N LEU A 125 5.26 1.56 4.09
CA LEU A 125 6.64 1.51 3.63
C LEU A 125 6.97 2.63 2.63
N ASP A 126 6.07 2.93 1.68
CA ASP A 126 6.22 4.07 0.77
C ASP A 126 6.17 5.41 1.54
N GLY A 127 5.34 5.49 2.60
CA GLY A 127 5.37 6.62 3.55
C GLY A 127 6.70 6.79 4.29
N VAL A 128 7.40 5.69 4.63
CA VAL A 128 8.77 5.75 5.18
C VAL A 128 9.75 6.25 4.11
N CYS A 129 9.61 5.82 2.86
CA CYS A 129 10.40 6.34 1.74
C CYS A 129 10.24 7.87 1.57
N GLU A 130 9.02 8.37 1.57
CA GLU A 130 8.75 9.81 1.45
C GLU A 130 9.29 10.62 2.64
N ILE A 131 9.21 10.09 3.87
CA ILE A 131 9.81 10.72 5.06
C ILE A 131 11.34 10.82 4.92
N LEU A 132 12.00 9.76 4.42
CA LEU A 132 13.45 9.75 4.17
C LEU A 132 13.83 10.73 3.05
N ILE A 133 13.06 10.80 1.96
CA ILE A 133 13.28 11.72 0.84
C ILE A 133 13.14 13.17 1.32
N GLY A 134 12.04 13.52 2.00
CA GLY A 134 11.80 14.88 2.48
C GLY A 134 12.87 15.36 3.46
N ASN A 135 13.28 14.51 4.41
CA ASN A 135 14.36 14.83 5.35
C ASN A 135 15.73 14.92 4.64
N GLY A 136 16.00 14.03 3.69
CA GLY A 136 17.26 13.99 2.95
C GLY A 136 17.44 15.21 2.04
N ALA A 137 16.43 15.52 1.22
CA ALA A 137 16.41 16.66 0.32
C ALA A 137 16.52 17.99 1.07
N TRP A 138 15.81 18.17 2.19
CA TRP A 138 15.95 19.37 3.02
C TRP A 138 17.38 19.54 3.57
N ARG A 139 18.02 18.45 4.04
CA ARG A 139 19.42 18.47 4.49
C ARG A 139 20.40 18.81 3.37
N MET A 140 20.16 18.34 2.14
CA MET A 140 21.00 18.64 0.98
C MET A 140 20.88 20.11 0.54
N ALA A 141 19.65 20.64 0.47
CA ALA A 141 19.37 21.99 -0.02
C ALA A 141 19.76 23.10 0.98
N ASN A 142 19.80 22.81 2.28
CA ASN A 142 20.10 23.81 3.30
C ASN A 142 21.60 24.13 3.38
N SER A 143 21.99 25.29 2.85
CA SER A 143 23.37 25.80 2.83
C SER A 143 23.98 26.08 4.21
N SER A 144 23.20 26.13 5.28
CA SER A 144 23.70 26.23 6.67
C SER A 144 24.12 24.87 7.27
N MET A 145 23.74 23.75 6.66
CA MET A 145 24.09 22.41 7.15
C MET A 145 25.54 22.05 6.82
N THR A 146 26.20 21.31 7.72
CA THR A 146 27.59 20.86 7.55
C THR A 146 27.72 19.83 6.43
N VAL A 147 28.94 19.68 5.87
CA VAL A 147 29.21 18.71 4.79
C VAL A 147 28.78 17.28 5.18
N ALA A 148 29.00 16.88 6.43
CA ALA A 148 28.55 15.59 6.96
C ALA A 148 27.01 15.46 6.99
N GLN A 149 26.29 16.53 7.37
CA GLN A 149 24.82 16.54 7.38
C GLN A 149 24.23 16.50 5.96
N ARG A 150 24.86 17.17 4.98
CA ARG A 150 24.43 17.09 3.56
C ARG A 150 24.71 15.71 2.96
N LYS A 151 25.86 15.10 3.26
CA LYS A 151 26.19 13.72 2.85
C LYS A 151 25.23 12.70 3.46
N LEU A 152 24.87 12.86 4.75
CA LEU A 152 23.80 12.06 5.37
C LEU A 152 22.47 12.26 4.63
N GLY A 153 22.12 13.50 4.27
CA GLY A 153 20.93 13.81 3.48
C GLY A 153 20.89 13.06 2.14
N SER A 154 21.99 13.10 1.38
CA SER A 154 22.13 12.34 0.13
C SER A 154 21.94 10.84 0.35
N ASN A 155 22.63 10.27 1.34
CA ASN A 155 22.51 8.85 1.68
C ASN A 155 21.06 8.45 2.03
N MET A 156 20.30 9.32 2.71
CA MET A 156 18.88 9.09 3.03
C MET A 156 18.00 9.05 1.78
N VAL A 157 18.22 9.95 0.81
CA VAL A 157 17.45 9.94 -0.46
C VAL A 157 17.79 8.70 -1.28
N THR A 158 19.08 8.37 -1.47
CA THR A 158 19.50 7.21 -2.25
C THR A 158 19.01 5.90 -1.62
N ALA A 159 19.11 5.74 -0.29
CA ALA A 159 18.59 4.58 0.41
C ALA A 159 17.05 4.44 0.26
N SER A 160 16.32 5.56 0.29
CA SER A 160 14.88 5.59 0.04
C SER A 160 14.52 5.15 -1.38
N LEU A 161 15.17 5.70 -2.40
CA LEU A 161 14.90 5.36 -3.80
C LEU A 161 15.21 3.88 -4.11
N CYS A 162 16.27 3.32 -3.50
CA CYS A 162 16.55 1.88 -3.55
C CYS A 162 15.44 1.05 -2.87
N LEU A 163 14.96 1.46 -1.69
CA LEU A 163 13.85 0.79 -1.00
C LEU A 163 12.57 0.87 -1.83
N GLN A 164 12.23 2.04 -2.39
CA GLN A 164 11.04 2.25 -3.21
C GLN A 164 11.06 1.40 -4.49
N ALA A 165 12.21 1.24 -5.14
CA ALA A 165 12.37 0.30 -6.26
C ALA A 165 12.10 -1.16 -5.84
N ALA A 166 12.59 -1.58 -4.66
CA ALA A 166 12.32 -2.91 -4.12
C ALA A 166 10.82 -3.10 -3.74
N LEU A 167 10.15 -2.07 -3.23
CA LEU A 167 8.70 -2.09 -2.95
C LEU A 167 7.89 -2.27 -4.23
N PHE A 168 8.24 -1.59 -5.33
CA PHE A 168 7.56 -1.79 -6.61
C PHE A 168 7.81 -3.19 -7.20
N GLY A 169 9.02 -3.72 -7.05
CA GLY A 169 9.32 -5.12 -7.38
C GLY A 169 8.44 -6.10 -6.61
N ALA A 170 8.36 -5.96 -5.28
CA ALA A 170 7.53 -6.80 -4.41
C ALA A 170 6.03 -6.68 -4.72
N PHE A 171 5.53 -5.47 -5.00
CA PHE A 171 4.15 -5.23 -5.42
C PHE A 171 3.85 -5.92 -6.77
N GLY A 172 4.74 -5.77 -7.75
CA GLY A 172 4.64 -6.42 -9.06
C GLY A 172 4.62 -7.96 -8.96
N LEU A 173 5.48 -8.53 -8.11
CA LEU A 173 5.51 -9.97 -7.84
C LEU A 173 4.20 -10.46 -7.18
N LEU A 174 3.67 -9.75 -6.19
CA LEU A 174 2.39 -10.11 -5.54
C LEU A 174 1.22 -10.05 -6.53
N ALA A 175 1.16 -8.99 -7.34
CA ALA A 175 0.18 -8.86 -8.40
C ALA A 175 0.30 -10.00 -9.44
N ALA A 176 1.51 -10.34 -9.88
CA ALA A 176 1.77 -11.45 -10.79
C ALA A 176 1.40 -12.82 -10.20
N GLN A 177 1.67 -13.05 -8.90
CA GLN A 177 1.28 -14.27 -8.19
C GLN A 177 -0.25 -14.42 -8.14
N PHE A 178 -0.98 -13.34 -7.83
CA PHE A 178 -2.44 -13.33 -7.89
C PHE A 178 -2.95 -13.60 -9.31
N HIS A 179 -2.42 -12.89 -10.32
CA HIS A 179 -2.83 -13.04 -11.72
C HIS A 179 -2.60 -14.47 -12.23
N ARG A 180 -1.45 -15.11 -11.90
CA ARG A 180 -1.19 -16.52 -12.23
C ARG A 180 -2.21 -17.47 -11.58
N ARG A 181 -2.56 -17.26 -10.30
CA ARG A 181 -3.60 -18.04 -9.61
C ARG A 181 -4.98 -17.86 -10.26
N ALA A 182 -5.40 -16.61 -10.47
CA ALA A 182 -6.71 -16.27 -11.02
C ALA A 182 -6.88 -16.67 -12.49
N ASN A 183 -5.80 -16.67 -13.30
CA ASN A 183 -5.86 -17.19 -14.67
C ASN A 183 -5.88 -18.74 -14.69
N ARG A 184 -5.15 -19.42 -13.79
CA ARG A 184 -5.22 -20.89 -13.65
C ARG A 184 -6.60 -21.38 -13.19
N ALA A 185 -7.31 -20.57 -12.41
CA ALA A 185 -8.69 -20.84 -11.96
C ALA A 185 -9.78 -20.44 -12.98
N GLY A 186 -9.43 -19.84 -14.12
CA GLY A 186 -10.40 -19.43 -15.16
C GLY A 186 -11.26 -18.19 -14.86
N VAL A 187 -11.32 -17.73 -13.61
CA VAL A 187 -12.26 -16.72 -13.09
C VAL A 187 -12.08 -15.28 -13.60
N LEU A 188 -11.07 -15.01 -14.43
CA LEU A 188 -10.75 -13.67 -14.92
C LEU A 188 -11.58 -13.26 -16.15
N LYS A 189 -12.79 -12.72 -15.92
CA LYS A 189 -13.60 -12.04 -16.95
C LYS A 189 -12.82 -10.89 -17.62
N LYS A 190 -13.20 -10.52 -18.86
CA LYS A 190 -12.48 -9.52 -19.70
C LYS A 190 -12.19 -8.20 -18.98
N ASP A 191 -13.14 -7.65 -18.23
CA ASP A 191 -12.95 -6.39 -17.49
C ASP A 191 -11.87 -6.47 -16.42
N PHE A 192 -11.80 -7.55 -15.64
CA PHE A 192 -10.77 -7.73 -14.61
C PHE A 192 -9.38 -7.91 -15.22
N LYS A 193 -9.27 -8.58 -16.37
CA LYS A 193 -8.02 -8.63 -17.15
C LYS A 193 -7.57 -7.23 -17.56
N ILE A 194 -8.50 -6.37 -18.01
CA ILE A 194 -8.17 -4.98 -18.39
C ILE A 194 -7.76 -4.14 -17.18
N VAL A 195 -8.43 -4.27 -16.02
CA VAL A 195 -8.00 -3.55 -14.79
C VAL A 195 -6.60 -4.01 -14.35
N LEU A 196 -6.30 -5.31 -14.39
CA LEU A 196 -4.96 -5.82 -14.09
C LEU A 196 -3.91 -5.26 -15.07
N TRP A 197 -4.16 -5.28 -16.37
CA TRP A 197 -3.24 -4.72 -17.37
C TRP A 197 -3.00 -3.22 -17.19
N VAL A 198 -4.04 -2.45 -16.92
CA VAL A 198 -3.94 -1.00 -16.66
C VAL A 198 -3.13 -0.72 -15.39
N MET A 199 -3.35 -1.51 -14.33
CA MET A 199 -2.55 -1.45 -13.10
C MET A 199 -1.08 -1.84 -13.34
N TYR A 200 -0.79 -2.84 -14.18
CA TYR A 200 0.58 -3.19 -14.54
C TYR A 200 1.27 -2.09 -15.34
N VAL A 201 0.63 -1.54 -16.38
CA VAL A 201 1.21 -0.44 -17.17
C VAL A 201 1.42 0.79 -16.29
N SER A 202 0.47 1.11 -15.40
CA SER A 202 0.62 2.18 -14.42
C SER A 202 1.82 1.96 -13.49
N ALA A 203 1.95 0.76 -12.91
CA ALA A 203 3.05 0.42 -12.02
C ALA A 203 4.41 0.40 -12.74
N ILE A 204 4.47 -0.06 -13.99
CA ILE A 204 5.68 -0.02 -14.83
C ILE A 204 6.09 1.43 -15.10
N ILE A 205 5.16 2.31 -15.46
CA ILE A 205 5.45 3.74 -15.69
C ILE A 205 6.01 4.42 -14.42
N VAL A 206 5.37 4.19 -13.27
CA VAL A 206 5.87 4.71 -11.98
C VAL A 206 7.25 4.13 -11.66
N THR A 207 7.47 2.84 -11.89
CA THR A 207 8.78 2.19 -11.69
C THR A 207 9.87 2.79 -12.59
N ILE A 208 9.58 3.07 -13.87
CA ILE A 208 10.52 3.73 -14.79
C ILE A 208 10.89 5.12 -14.27
N ARG A 209 9.92 5.91 -13.77
CA ARG A 209 10.19 7.21 -13.17
C ARG A 209 11.09 7.08 -11.92
N CYS A 210 10.82 6.12 -11.05
CA CYS A 210 11.64 5.90 -9.84
C CYS A 210 13.06 5.39 -10.16
N ILE A 211 13.26 4.58 -11.21
CA ILE A 211 14.60 4.20 -11.70
C ILE A 211 15.33 5.43 -12.24
N TYR A 212 14.68 6.27 -13.05
CA TYR A 212 15.27 7.51 -13.54
C TYR A 212 15.64 8.48 -12.39
N ARG A 213 14.77 8.65 -11.39
CA ARG A 213 15.06 9.42 -10.16
C ARG A 213 16.25 8.85 -9.39
N LEU A 214 16.36 7.52 -9.28
CA LEU A 214 17.49 6.83 -8.63
C LEU A 214 18.81 7.11 -9.36
N VAL A 215 18.82 7.03 -10.69
CA VAL A 215 20.02 7.35 -11.50
C VAL A 215 20.39 8.84 -11.36
N GLU A 216 19.43 9.76 -11.48
CA GLU A 216 19.68 11.20 -11.32
C GLU A 216 20.29 11.54 -9.96
N TYR A 217 19.82 10.91 -8.87
CA TYR A 217 20.38 11.11 -7.52
C TYR A 217 21.73 10.40 -7.28
N ILE A 218 22.07 9.36 -8.05
CA ILE A 218 23.37 8.66 -7.96
C ILE A 218 24.44 9.39 -8.77
N GLU A 219 24.14 9.83 -10.00
CA GLU A 219 25.07 10.60 -10.83
C GLU A 219 25.20 12.06 -10.36
N GLY A 220 24.14 12.61 -9.78
CA GLY A 220 24.15 13.92 -9.13
C GLY A 220 24.18 15.12 -10.08
N TRP A 221 24.53 16.28 -9.52
CA TRP A 221 24.37 17.61 -10.13
C TRP A 221 25.28 17.86 -11.35
N GLU A 222 26.41 17.15 -11.44
CA GLU A 222 27.37 17.24 -12.55
C GLU A 222 26.97 16.35 -13.73
N SER A 223 25.91 15.54 -13.60
CA SER A 223 25.46 14.63 -14.64
C SER A 223 24.84 15.35 -15.84
N PRO A 224 25.01 14.80 -17.07
CA PRO A 224 24.25 15.24 -18.24
C PRO A 224 22.73 15.11 -18.04
N ILE A 225 22.29 14.21 -17.16
CA ILE A 225 20.88 14.01 -16.81
C ILE A 225 20.33 15.23 -16.07
N TYR A 226 21.03 15.70 -15.03
CA TYR A 226 20.60 16.87 -14.25
C TYR A 226 20.72 18.18 -15.05
N GLN A 227 21.72 18.28 -15.93
CA GLN A 227 21.99 19.47 -16.74
C GLN A 227 21.08 19.64 -17.96
N ASN A 228 20.33 18.61 -18.39
CA ASN A 228 19.46 18.69 -19.56
C ASN A 228 17.97 18.53 -19.18
N GLU A 229 17.23 19.66 -19.19
CA GLU A 229 15.79 19.70 -18.87
C GLU A 229 14.92 18.74 -19.71
N VAL A 230 15.39 18.32 -20.88
CA VAL A 230 14.71 17.35 -21.75
C VAL A 230 14.43 16.03 -21.02
N TYR A 231 15.35 15.53 -20.18
CA TYR A 231 15.15 14.30 -19.43
C TYR A 231 14.06 14.44 -18.36
N PHE A 232 14.03 15.58 -17.68
CA PHE A 232 12.95 15.95 -16.75
C PHE A 232 11.60 15.97 -17.46
N TRP A 233 11.49 16.62 -18.62
CA TRP A 233 10.22 16.66 -19.37
C TRP A 233 9.75 15.27 -19.82
N ILE A 234 10.65 14.40 -20.26
CA ILE A 234 10.30 13.03 -20.67
C ILE A 234 9.89 12.19 -19.45
N PHE A 235 10.77 12.07 -18.44
CA PHE A 235 10.63 11.07 -17.38
C PHE A 235 9.86 11.55 -16.13
N GLU A 236 9.76 12.86 -15.85
CA GLU A 236 8.87 13.36 -14.78
C GLU A 236 7.46 13.69 -15.29
N ALA A 237 7.36 14.35 -16.45
CA ALA A 237 6.14 14.98 -16.93
C ALA A 237 5.38 14.13 -17.96
N ILE A 238 6.00 13.77 -19.09
CA ILE A 238 5.32 13.04 -20.18
C ILE A 238 4.85 11.67 -19.70
N ILE A 239 5.72 10.83 -19.13
CA ILE A 239 5.29 9.47 -18.74
C ILE A 239 4.24 9.49 -17.63
N MET A 240 4.30 10.45 -16.69
CA MET A 240 3.26 10.58 -15.67
C MET A 240 1.95 11.11 -16.23
N PHE A 241 1.98 12.03 -17.20
CA PHE A 241 0.76 12.42 -17.91
C PHE A 241 0.14 11.24 -18.67
N ILE A 242 0.96 10.40 -19.32
CA ILE A 242 0.51 9.15 -19.96
C ILE A 242 -0.16 8.22 -18.94
N ASN A 243 0.41 8.07 -17.73
CA ASN A 243 -0.22 7.28 -16.66
C ASN A 243 -1.56 7.88 -16.20
N THR A 244 -1.64 9.19 -16.00
CA THR A 244 -2.88 9.86 -15.60
C THR A 244 -3.96 9.76 -16.69
N ALA A 245 -3.58 9.82 -17.97
CA ALA A 245 -4.45 9.63 -19.12
C ALA A 245 -4.92 8.18 -19.27
N LEU A 246 -4.02 7.19 -19.11
CA LEU A 246 -4.34 5.77 -19.03
C LEU A 246 -5.41 5.49 -17.97
N LEU A 247 -5.22 6.01 -16.76
CA LEU A 247 -6.16 5.85 -15.65
C LEU A 247 -7.48 6.61 -15.88
N ASN A 248 -7.49 7.66 -16.71
CA ASN A 248 -8.71 8.38 -17.13
C ASN A 248 -9.52 7.57 -18.15
N ILE A 249 -8.86 6.99 -19.17
CA ILE A 249 -9.52 6.19 -20.22
C ILE A 249 -10.05 4.87 -19.64
N TRP A 250 -9.26 4.21 -18.79
CA TRP A 250 -9.58 2.91 -18.20
C TRP A 250 -9.94 2.98 -16.71
N HIS A 251 -10.67 4.03 -16.30
CA HIS A 251 -11.03 4.31 -14.91
C HIS A 251 -11.48 3.07 -14.10
N PRO A 252 -10.77 2.70 -13.01
CA PRO A 252 -10.98 1.45 -12.30
C PRO A 252 -12.37 1.39 -11.63
N GLY A 253 -12.93 2.54 -11.22
CA GLY A 253 -14.27 2.64 -10.66
C GLY A 253 -15.41 2.27 -11.62
N LYS A 254 -15.14 2.10 -12.92
CA LYS A 254 -16.11 1.57 -13.90
C LYS A 254 -16.21 0.04 -13.87
N ARG A 255 -15.16 -0.66 -13.47
CA ARG A 255 -14.97 -2.12 -13.70
C ARG A 255 -14.87 -2.93 -12.41
N LEU A 256 -14.71 -2.29 -11.25
CA LEU A 256 -14.65 -2.94 -9.94
C LEU A 256 -15.96 -2.76 -9.16
N PRO A 257 -16.42 -3.74 -8.36
CA PRO A 257 -17.63 -3.61 -7.56
C PRO A 257 -17.56 -2.46 -6.55
N LYS A 258 -18.70 -1.83 -6.27
CA LYS A 258 -18.77 -0.64 -5.39
C LYS A 258 -18.42 -0.92 -3.91
N SER A 259 -18.43 -2.18 -3.46
CA SER A 259 -18.16 -2.57 -2.06
C SER A 259 -17.08 -3.66 -1.94
N ASN A 260 -16.32 -3.67 -0.84
CA ASN A 260 -15.48 -4.82 -0.39
C ASN A 260 -16.36 -6.04 0.01
N SER A 261 -17.67 -5.84 0.22
CA SER A 261 -18.61 -6.89 0.64
C SER A 261 -19.24 -7.67 -0.52
N VAL A 262 -18.66 -7.57 -1.72
CA VAL A 262 -19.08 -8.32 -2.93
C VAL A 262 -17.86 -9.10 -3.37
N PHE A 263 -18.02 -10.41 -3.57
CA PHE A 263 -16.97 -11.30 -4.03
C PHE A 263 -17.51 -12.21 -5.14
N LEU A 264 -16.62 -12.63 -6.03
CA LEU A 264 -16.90 -13.62 -7.07
C LEU A 264 -16.87 -15.01 -6.44
N ASP A 265 -17.81 -15.87 -6.82
CA ASP A 265 -17.80 -17.28 -6.45
C ASP A 265 -16.79 -18.07 -7.29
N ARG A 266 -16.49 -19.31 -6.88
CA ARG A 266 -15.58 -20.24 -7.54
C ARG A 266 -15.99 -20.57 -8.98
N ASP A 267 -17.26 -20.37 -9.34
CA ASP A 267 -17.79 -20.50 -10.70
C ASP A 267 -17.25 -19.45 -11.69
N GLY A 268 -16.65 -18.36 -11.19
CA GLY A 268 -16.17 -17.25 -12.00
C GLY A 268 -17.28 -16.38 -12.62
N VAL A 269 -18.54 -16.59 -12.25
CA VAL A 269 -19.73 -15.92 -12.80
C VAL A 269 -20.52 -15.18 -11.71
N THR A 270 -20.87 -15.85 -10.61
CA THR A 270 -21.81 -15.38 -9.59
C THR A 270 -21.18 -14.39 -8.61
N GLU A 271 -21.83 -13.24 -8.39
CA GLU A 271 -21.38 -12.23 -7.41
C GLU A 271 -22.12 -12.41 -6.06
N ARG A 272 -21.49 -13.07 -5.10
CA ARG A 272 -22.00 -13.25 -3.74
C ARG A 272 -21.70 -12.04 -2.84
N ARG A 273 -22.47 -11.90 -1.76
CA ARG A 273 -22.41 -10.75 -0.83
C ARG A 273 -22.00 -11.15 0.58
N GLY A 274 -20.71 -11.35 0.83
CA GLY A 274 -20.23 -11.76 2.16
C GLY A 274 -20.16 -10.63 3.20
N PRO A 275 -19.86 -10.94 4.47
CA PRO A 275 -19.63 -9.95 5.54
C PRO A 275 -18.44 -9.00 5.26
N GLY A 276 -17.64 -9.30 4.22
CA GLY A 276 -16.49 -8.52 3.78
C GLY A 276 -15.26 -8.83 4.62
N TRP A 277 -14.12 -9.03 3.97
CA TRP A 277 -12.88 -9.40 4.65
C TRP A 277 -12.43 -8.25 5.58
N ALA A 278 -12.34 -8.52 6.87
CA ALA A 278 -11.80 -7.61 7.86
C ALA A 278 -10.75 -8.36 8.67
N ASP A 279 -9.68 -7.65 9.06
CA ASP A 279 -8.71 -8.18 10.01
C ASP A 279 -9.04 -7.60 11.39
N ASP A 280 -9.41 -8.47 12.33
CA ASP A 280 -9.78 -8.11 13.71
C ASP A 280 -8.58 -7.66 14.58
N ARG A 281 -7.38 -7.58 13.99
CA ARG A 281 -6.12 -7.23 14.66
C ARG A 281 -5.98 -5.69 14.75
N PRO A 282 -5.41 -5.13 15.85
CA PRO A 282 -5.10 -3.70 15.94
C PRO A 282 -4.19 -3.26 14.80
N TRP A 283 -4.31 -2.00 14.36
CA TRP A 283 -3.54 -1.45 13.24
C TRP A 283 -2.02 -1.57 13.46
N ILE A 284 -1.55 -1.36 14.70
CA ILE A 284 -0.14 -1.54 15.10
C ILE A 284 0.34 -2.96 14.81
N VAL A 285 -0.44 -3.97 15.20
CA VAL A 285 -0.11 -5.39 14.93
C VAL A 285 -0.13 -5.69 13.42
N THR A 286 -0.97 -4.99 12.65
CA THR A 286 -1.00 -5.14 11.18
C THR A 286 0.13 -4.40 10.46
N VAL A 287 0.78 -3.43 11.09
CA VAL A 287 1.97 -2.73 10.56
C VAL A 287 3.25 -3.49 10.88
N PHE A 288 3.38 -4.06 12.09
CA PHE A 288 4.58 -4.83 12.48
C PHE A 288 4.53 -6.32 12.11
N ASP A 289 3.35 -6.93 11.96
CA ASP A 289 3.17 -8.24 11.33
C ASP A 289 2.18 -8.15 10.14
N PRO A 290 2.61 -7.59 9.00
CA PRO A 290 1.78 -7.44 7.80
C PRO A 290 1.48 -8.75 7.09
N PHE A 291 2.30 -9.79 7.28
CA PHE A 291 2.10 -11.11 6.69
C PHE A 291 1.21 -12.02 7.56
N ASP A 292 1.02 -11.68 8.85
CA ASP A 292 0.35 -12.49 9.88
C ASP A 292 1.09 -13.81 10.13
N VAL A 293 2.42 -13.73 10.20
CA VAL A 293 3.31 -14.86 10.51
C VAL A 293 2.92 -15.49 11.84
N TRP A 294 2.54 -14.66 12.83
CA TRP A 294 2.11 -15.14 14.14
C TRP A 294 0.71 -15.79 14.12
N GLY A 295 -0.17 -15.36 13.21
CA GLY A 295 -1.48 -15.98 12.96
C GLY A 295 -1.37 -17.30 12.19
N LEU A 296 -0.47 -17.37 11.20
CA LEU A 296 -0.11 -18.58 10.45
C LEU A 296 0.43 -19.67 11.38
N LEU A 297 1.40 -19.35 12.24
CA LEU A 297 1.94 -20.27 13.25
C LEU A 297 0.89 -20.76 14.26
N ARG A 298 -0.23 -20.03 14.43
CA ARG A 298 -1.34 -20.39 15.32
C ARG A 298 -2.53 -21.06 14.61
N GLY A 299 -2.50 -21.19 13.28
CA GLY A 299 -3.53 -21.86 12.49
C GLY A 299 -4.92 -21.20 12.50
N ASP A 300 -5.09 -19.98 13.03
CA ASP A 300 -6.40 -19.30 13.13
C ASP A 300 -6.96 -18.87 11.75
N ASP A 301 -6.18 -19.01 10.66
CA ASP A 301 -6.50 -18.55 9.31
C ASP A 301 -7.73 -19.24 8.68
N LYS A 302 -7.99 -20.51 9.01
CA LYS A 302 -9.20 -21.23 8.55
C LYS A 302 -10.50 -20.55 8.99
N LYS A 303 -10.50 -19.81 10.09
CA LYS A 303 -11.71 -19.14 10.64
C LYS A 303 -12.11 -17.88 9.87
N LYS A 304 -11.27 -17.38 8.96
CA LYS A 304 -11.53 -16.18 8.16
C LYS A 304 -12.11 -16.49 6.77
N GLN A 305 -12.29 -17.76 6.42
CA GLN A 305 -12.67 -18.24 5.08
C GLN A 305 -14.19 -18.14 4.82
N PHE A 306 -14.73 -16.93 4.81
CA PHE A 306 -16.17 -16.69 4.63
C PHE A 306 -16.69 -17.04 3.23
N TRP A 307 -15.82 -17.23 2.23
CA TRP A 307 -16.20 -17.43 0.83
C TRP A 307 -16.72 -18.83 0.51
N ASP A 308 -16.56 -19.80 1.43
CA ASP A 308 -17.09 -21.18 1.30
C ASP A 308 -18.35 -21.41 2.16
N MET A 309 -18.93 -20.35 2.73
CA MET A 309 -20.18 -20.38 3.50
C MET A 309 -21.41 -20.36 2.58
N SER A 310 -22.52 -20.97 3.04
CA SER A 310 -23.82 -20.85 2.38
C SER A 310 -24.38 -19.42 2.44
N ASP A 311 -25.30 -19.07 1.54
CA ASP A 311 -25.83 -17.70 1.48
C ASP A 311 -26.60 -17.29 2.76
N GLU A 312 -27.25 -18.25 3.44
CA GLU A 312 -27.84 -18.01 4.76
C GLU A 312 -26.77 -17.68 5.83
N GLU A 313 -25.66 -18.41 5.86
CA GLU A 313 -24.57 -18.15 6.79
C GLU A 313 -23.88 -16.81 6.49
N LEU A 314 -23.75 -16.45 5.20
CA LEU A 314 -23.29 -15.14 4.77
C LEU A 314 -24.24 -14.04 5.28
N GLU A 315 -25.56 -14.20 5.15
CA GLU A 315 -26.56 -13.25 5.66
C GLU A 315 -26.48 -13.12 7.20
N ARG A 316 -26.45 -14.24 7.93
CA ARG A 316 -26.29 -14.26 9.39
C ARG A 316 -25.01 -13.52 9.82
N ALA A 317 -23.87 -13.83 9.20
CA ALA A 317 -22.59 -13.16 9.47
C ALA A 317 -22.60 -11.65 9.13
N ARG A 318 -23.35 -11.22 8.11
CA ARG A 318 -23.56 -9.79 7.81
C ARG A 318 -24.39 -9.11 8.90
N LEU A 319 -25.45 -9.76 9.37
CA LEU A 319 -26.34 -9.23 10.41
C LEU A 319 -25.61 -9.11 11.75
N ASP A 320 -24.84 -10.12 12.16
CA ASP A 320 -24.00 -10.05 13.35
C ASP A 320 -22.94 -8.97 13.25
N LYS A 321 -22.28 -8.82 12.09
CA LYS A 321 -21.31 -7.73 11.87
C LYS A 321 -21.96 -6.34 11.85
N LYS A 322 -23.23 -6.23 11.44
CA LYS A 322 -24.03 -4.99 11.54
C LYS A 322 -24.42 -4.69 12.99
N LYS A 323 -24.83 -5.70 13.76
CA LYS A 323 -25.20 -5.64 15.18
C LYS A 323 -24.00 -5.32 16.08
N ASN A 324 -22.82 -5.86 15.76
CA ASN A 324 -21.58 -5.67 16.51
C ASN A 324 -20.73 -4.48 16.01
N LYS A 325 -21.24 -3.66 15.10
CA LYS A 325 -20.55 -2.46 14.61
C LYS A 325 -20.40 -1.43 15.73
N ARG A 326 -19.16 -1.09 16.13
CA ARG A 326 -18.88 -0.07 17.16
C ARG A 326 -19.53 1.27 16.79
N SER A 327 -20.08 1.95 17.81
CA SER A 327 -20.51 3.36 17.69
C SER A 327 -19.30 4.26 17.38
N VAL A 328 -19.54 5.39 16.70
CA VAL A 328 -18.49 6.36 16.34
C VAL A 328 -17.76 6.87 17.59
N LEU A 329 -18.51 7.16 18.67
CA LEU A 329 -17.95 7.60 19.95
C LEU A 329 -17.03 6.53 20.58
N ALA A 330 -17.41 5.25 20.51
CA ALA A 330 -16.60 4.14 21.01
C ALA A 330 -15.36 3.86 20.13
N GLY A 331 -15.40 4.25 18.85
CA GLY A 331 -14.23 4.26 17.98
C GLY A 331 -13.29 5.46 18.22
N PHE A 332 -13.81 6.58 18.73
CA PHE A 332 -13.00 7.74 19.12
C PHE A 332 -12.30 7.54 20.47
N LEU A 333 -13.00 6.95 21.46
CA LEU A 333 -12.47 6.71 22.81
C LEU A 333 -11.44 5.56 22.89
N ASP A 334 -11.52 4.57 21.98
CA ASP A 334 -10.55 3.48 21.86
C ASP A 334 -10.24 3.23 20.38
N PRO A 335 -9.43 4.09 19.74
CA PRO A 335 -9.16 4.06 18.30
C PRO A 335 -8.34 2.84 17.86
N PHE A 336 -7.71 2.13 18.80
CA PHE A 336 -6.86 0.97 18.52
C PHE A 336 -7.56 -0.37 18.82
N HIS A 337 -8.81 -0.32 19.29
CA HIS A 337 -9.64 -1.46 19.69
C HIS A 337 -8.96 -2.41 20.69
N LEU A 338 -8.22 -1.85 21.63
CA LEU A 338 -7.44 -2.62 22.60
C LEU A 338 -8.31 -3.13 23.76
N TRP A 339 -9.28 -2.34 24.19
CA TRP A 339 -9.93 -2.47 25.50
C TRP A 339 -11.38 -2.99 25.44
N GLY A 340 -11.88 -3.41 26.60
CA GLY A 340 -13.21 -4.05 26.76
C GLY A 340 -13.21 -5.53 26.35
N GLU A 341 -14.27 -6.26 26.73
CA GLU A 341 -14.39 -7.72 26.50
C GLU A 341 -14.15 -8.15 25.05
N ARG A 342 -14.58 -7.31 24.10
CA ARG A 342 -14.50 -7.57 22.66
C ARG A 342 -13.25 -7.00 21.99
N GLY A 343 -12.48 -6.19 22.71
CA GLY A 343 -11.19 -5.64 22.25
C GLY A 343 -10.11 -6.71 22.16
N TYR A 344 -8.99 -6.38 21.52
CA TYR A 344 -7.91 -7.33 21.26
C TYR A 344 -7.33 -7.95 22.54
N ILE A 345 -7.12 -7.14 23.58
CA ILE A 345 -6.60 -7.61 24.86
C ILE A 345 -7.66 -8.48 25.58
N GLY A 346 -8.93 -8.05 25.55
CA GLY A 346 -10.06 -8.79 26.12
C GLY A 346 -10.23 -10.19 25.51
N LYS A 347 -10.25 -10.29 24.16
CA LYS A 347 -10.31 -11.56 23.43
C LYS A 347 -9.16 -12.51 23.81
N HIS A 348 -7.94 -12.01 23.93
CA HIS A 348 -6.79 -12.86 24.25
C HIS A 348 -6.71 -13.27 25.73
N LEU A 349 -7.08 -12.39 26.67
CA LEU A 349 -7.17 -12.74 28.10
C LEU A 349 -8.33 -13.71 28.37
N GLY A 350 -9.48 -13.55 27.70
CA GLY A 350 -10.63 -14.45 27.80
C GLY A 350 -10.29 -15.87 27.34
N LYS A 351 -9.65 -16.01 26.17
CA LYS A 351 -9.21 -17.31 25.61
C LYS A 351 -8.26 -18.06 26.56
N ASN A 352 -7.38 -17.34 27.27
CA ASN A 352 -6.51 -17.94 28.31
C ASN A 352 -7.30 -18.38 29.56
N LYS A 353 -8.34 -17.65 29.97
CA LYS A 353 -9.22 -18.07 31.09
C LYS A 353 -10.05 -19.31 30.75
N GLU A 354 -10.51 -19.46 29.51
CA GLU A 354 -11.22 -20.67 29.06
C GLU A 354 -10.29 -21.88 29.00
N LEU A 355 -9.09 -21.74 28.44
CA LEU A 355 -8.07 -22.79 28.45
C LEU A 355 -7.66 -23.20 29.87
N SER A 356 -7.52 -22.23 30.80
CA SER A 356 -7.27 -22.50 32.21
C SER A 356 -8.42 -23.26 32.88
N LYS A 357 -9.68 -22.94 32.58
CA LYS A 357 -10.85 -23.68 33.09
C LYS A 357 -10.95 -25.09 32.52
N GLN A 358 -10.63 -25.30 31.23
CA GLN A 358 -10.62 -26.64 30.64
C GLN A 358 -9.48 -27.50 31.20
N GLY A 359 -8.28 -26.93 31.40
CA GLY A 359 -7.17 -27.63 32.05
C GLY A 359 -7.42 -27.99 33.52
N ALA A 360 -8.29 -27.25 34.22
CA ALA A 360 -8.73 -27.56 35.59
C ALA A 360 -9.90 -28.56 35.66
N GLY A 361 -10.45 -29.01 34.52
CA GLY A 361 -11.65 -29.84 34.47
C GLY A 361 -11.43 -31.34 34.67
N THR A 362 -10.18 -31.83 34.64
CA THR A 362 -9.84 -33.26 34.73
C THR A 362 -8.92 -33.55 35.92
N ALA A 363 -9.44 -33.36 37.13
CA ALA A 363 -8.86 -33.95 38.32
C ALA A 363 -9.21 -35.45 38.35
N ILE A 364 -8.21 -36.31 38.13
CA ILE A 364 -8.37 -37.77 38.21
C ILE A 364 -8.53 -38.15 39.69
N PRO A 365 -9.49 -39.03 40.07
CA PRO A 365 -9.57 -39.52 41.45
C PRO A 365 -8.32 -40.32 41.81
N HIS A 366 -7.72 -40.05 42.97
CA HIS A 366 -6.57 -40.82 43.44
C HIS A 366 -6.93 -42.29 43.61
N VAL A 367 -6.26 -43.17 42.87
CA VAL A 367 -6.16 -44.59 43.22
C VAL A 367 -5.06 -44.72 44.27
N GLN A 368 -5.42 -45.29 45.41
CA GLN A 368 -4.52 -45.50 46.54
C GLN A 368 -3.71 -46.78 46.32
N THR A 369 -2.37 -46.66 46.29
CA THR A 369 -1.45 -47.79 46.12
C THR A 369 -0.85 -48.18 47.47
N ASP A 370 -1.28 -49.31 48.03
CA ASP A 370 -0.74 -49.83 49.28
C ASP A 370 0.67 -50.43 49.10
N GLU A 371 1.57 -50.14 50.03
CA GLU A 371 2.90 -50.76 50.10
C GLU A 371 2.80 -52.19 50.67
N VAL A 372 3.27 -53.19 49.92
CA VAL A 372 3.55 -54.53 50.46
C VAL A 372 5.04 -54.81 50.34
N LYS A 373 5.71 -54.91 51.50
CA LYS A 373 7.14 -55.18 51.62
C LYS A 373 7.43 -56.66 51.39
N HIS A 374 8.51 -56.96 50.67
CA HIS A 374 8.98 -58.34 50.46
C HIS A 374 10.37 -58.53 51.08
N ASN A 375 10.42 -59.31 52.16
CA ASN A 375 11.62 -60.02 52.59
C ASN A 375 11.50 -61.48 52.12
N GLY A 376 12.63 -62.14 51.85
CA GLY A 376 12.73 -63.60 51.70
C GLY A 376 13.07 -64.29 53.04
N PRO A 377 13.65 -65.51 53.06
CA PRO A 377 14.28 -66.23 51.94
C PRO A 377 13.80 -67.72 51.85
N GLU A 378 14.71 -68.61 51.40
CA GLU A 378 14.59 -70.08 51.27
C GLU A 378 13.72 -70.62 50.12
N ALA A 379 13.88 -71.87 49.64
CA ALA A 379 15.06 -72.72 49.36
C ALA A 379 14.58 -74.03 48.69
N LYS A 380 15.46 -74.75 47.98
CA LYS A 380 15.25 -76.13 47.44
C LYS A 380 14.20 -76.26 46.32
N ASP A 381 14.12 -77.33 45.52
CA ASP A 381 15.11 -78.29 44.96
C ASP A 381 14.41 -79.00 43.76
N VAL A 382 15.18 -79.62 42.85
CA VAL A 382 14.90 -80.88 42.09
C VAL A 382 13.44 -81.19 41.70
N VAL A 383 13.07 -81.34 40.41
CA VAL A 383 13.69 -82.15 39.32
C VAL A 383 13.79 -81.37 38.01
#